data_AF-A0A5B7UNI5-F1
#
_entry.id   AF-A0A5B7UNI5-F1
#
_cell.length_a   1.000
_cell.length_b   1.000
_cell.length_c   1.000
_cell.angle_alpha   90.00
_cell.angle_beta   90.00
_cell.angle_gamma   90.00
#
_symmetry.space_group_name_H-M   'P 1'
#
loop_
_entity.id
_entity.type
_entity.pdbx_description
1 polymer ?
#
loop_
_entity_poly.entity_id
_entity_poly.type
_entity_poly.pdbx_seq_one_letter_code
_entity_poly.pdbx_strand_id
1 'polypeptide(L)'
;MDAVSPTEATFAQAMATRPQSALMTGQFRIKLYYPSGTFKGYLNRNGDNWAIYSQDPLTLEFYEWKGVTYYKIPGEGRYLSVSNNGYGGFYGWSGASSFRLTDDKELVSNYNGQRASFRNGEPWVYFWDEYNIFKVEFEKV
;
A
#
# COMPACT_ATOMS: atom_id res chain seq x y z
N MET A 1 9.77 -9.34 47.12
CA MET A 1 8.74 -9.58 46.10
C MET A 1 8.98 -8.55 45.03
N ASP A 2 9.55 -9.00 43.91
CA ASP A 2 10.03 -8.14 42.84
C ASP A 2 8.86 -7.43 42.14
N ALA A 3 9.03 -6.13 41.93
CA ALA A 3 8.07 -5.31 41.22
C ALA A 3 8.07 -5.72 39.75
N VAL A 4 6.95 -6.29 39.30
CA VAL A 4 6.67 -6.61 37.90
C VAL A 4 6.80 -5.33 37.09
N SER A 5 7.82 -5.25 36.23
CA SER A 5 7.93 -4.19 35.23
C SER A 5 6.77 -4.33 34.24
N PRO A 6 6.01 -3.27 33.94
CA PRO A 6 4.99 -3.35 32.89
C PRO A 6 5.69 -3.63 31.56
N THR A 7 5.39 -4.79 30.99
CA THR A 7 5.91 -5.31 29.72
C THR A 7 5.48 -4.43 28.55
N GLU A 8 6.31 -4.37 27.50
CA GLU A 8 6.12 -3.66 26.21
C GLU A 8 4.79 -3.96 25.47
N ALA A 9 3.96 -4.86 26.00
CA ALA A 9 2.63 -5.22 25.49
C ALA A 9 1.59 -4.09 25.53
N THR A 10 1.90 -2.96 26.18
CA THR A 10 0.99 -1.80 26.31
C THR A 10 0.96 -0.88 25.09
N PHE A 11 2.01 -0.85 24.27
CA PHE A 11 2.06 0.03 23.08
C PHE A 11 1.18 -0.51 21.93
N ALA A 12 1.18 -1.82 21.72
CA ALA A 12 0.35 -2.49 20.71
C ALA A 12 -1.15 -2.44 21.07
N GLN A 13 -1.49 -2.50 22.36
CA GLN A 13 -2.88 -2.34 22.83
C GLN A 13 -3.36 -0.89 22.79
N ALA A 14 -2.45 0.08 22.98
CA ALA A 14 -2.75 1.51 22.81
C ALA A 14 -3.04 1.90 21.34
N MET A 15 -2.47 1.19 20.36
CA MET A 15 -2.78 1.34 18.94
C MET A 15 -4.13 0.70 18.55
N ALA A 16 -4.59 -0.32 19.27
CA ALA A 16 -5.79 -1.08 18.94
C ALA A 16 -7.12 -0.44 19.42
N THR A 17 -7.09 0.64 20.21
CA THR A 17 -8.27 1.14 20.94
C THR A 17 -8.65 2.62 20.71
N ARG A 18 -8.13 3.32 19.69
CA ARG A 18 -8.52 4.71 19.43
C ARG A 18 -9.19 4.94 18.06
N PRO A 19 -10.40 5.54 18.01
CA PRO A 19 -10.87 6.22 16.82
C PRO A 19 -10.25 7.63 16.81
N GLN A 20 -9.22 7.86 16.01
CA GLN A 20 -8.58 9.18 15.87
C GLN A 20 -8.36 9.53 14.40
N SER A 21 -8.86 10.71 14.03
CA SER A 21 -8.68 11.41 12.76
C SER A 21 -7.21 11.40 12.28
N ALA A 22 -6.96 10.89 11.07
CA ALA A 22 -5.76 11.09 10.27
C ALA A 22 -4.42 10.97 11.04
N LEU A 23 -4.11 9.78 11.55
CA LEU A 23 -2.78 9.48 12.06
C LEU A 23 -1.85 9.14 10.88
N MET A 24 -0.80 9.95 10.69
CA MET A 24 0.34 9.59 9.83
C MET A 24 1.25 8.67 10.63
N THR A 25 1.22 7.36 10.34
CA THR A 25 1.84 6.34 11.21
C THR A 25 3.21 5.84 10.73
N GLY A 26 3.74 6.37 9.62
CA GLY A 26 5.09 6.07 9.14
C GLY A 26 5.22 6.14 7.63
N GLN A 27 6.46 6.31 7.16
CA GLN A 27 6.81 6.26 5.74
C GLN A 27 7.35 4.89 5.36
N PHE A 28 7.04 4.48 4.14
CA PHE A 28 7.40 3.17 3.61
C PHE A 28 7.53 3.20 2.09
N ARG A 29 8.05 2.12 1.53
CA ARG A 29 8.12 1.82 0.10
C ARG A 29 7.50 0.46 -0.14
N ILE A 30 6.86 0.25 -1.29
CA ILE A 30 6.29 -1.04 -1.64
C ILE A 30 7.23 -1.74 -2.62
N LYS A 31 7.84 -2.84 -2.20
CA LYS A 31 8.59 -3.76 -3.05
C LYS A 31 7.62 -4.68 -3.78
N LEU A 32 7.88 -4.90 -5.07
CA LEU A 32 7.10 -5.72 -5.98
C LEU A 32 7.97 -6.89 -6.45
N TYR A 33 7.44 -8.09 -6.30
CA TYR A 33 8.08 -9.34 -6.67
C TYR A 33 7.20 -10.09 -7.66
N TYR A 34 7.84 -10.81 -8.59
CA TYR A 34 7.17 -11.81 -9.40
C TYR A 34 6.49 -12.87 -8.51
N PRO A 35 5.46 -13.59 -9.01
CA PRO A 35 4.89 -14.73 -8.30
C PRO A 35 5.93 -15.77 -7.86
N SER A 36 7.03 -15.89 -8.61
CA SER A 36 8.17 -16.76 -8.30
C SER A 36 9.02 -16.29 -7.09
N GLY A 37 8.74 -15.11 -6.53
CA GLY A 37 9.51 -14.49 -5.45
C GLY A 37 10.73 -13.68 -5.92
N THR A 38 10.99 -13.61 -7.24
CA THR A 38 12.09 -12.78 -7.76
C THR A 38 11.74 -11.30 -7.65
N PHE A 39 12.65 -10.49 -7.11
CA PHE A 39 12.47 -9.04 -7.00
C PHE A 39 12.33 -8.42 -8.40
N LYS A 40 11.27 -7.62 -8.59
CA LYS A 40 11.01 -6.94 -9.86
C LYS A 40 11.31 -5.45 -9.79
N GLY A 41 10.99 -4.81 -8.67
CA GLY A 41 11.18 -3.37 -8.48
C GLY A 41 10.35 -2.85 -7.32
N TYR A 42 10.17 -1.54 -7.28
CA TYR A 42 9.33 -0.83 -6.33
C TYR A 42 8.10 -0.24 -7.03
N LEU A 43 7.03 -0.05 -6.27
CA LEU A 43 5.94 0.81 -6.69
C LEU A 43 6.45 2.24 -6.86
N ASN A 44 6.10 2.84 -7.98
CA ASN A 44 6.37 4.23 -8.31
C ASN A 44 5.18 4.82 -9.10
N ARG A 45 5.29 6.08 -9.52
CA ARG A 45 4.36 6.75 -10.43
C ARG A 45 5.08 7.28 -11.66
N ASN A 46 4.37 7.32 -12.78
CA ASN A 46 4.82 8.07 -13.96
C ASN A 46 4.42 9.56 -13.88
N GLY A 47 4.75 10.34 -14.91
CA GLY A 47 4.40 11.78 -14.99
C GLY A 47 2.89 12.08 -15.00
N ASP A 48 2.07 11.11 -15.43
CA ASP A 48 0.61 11.24 -15.45
C ASP A 48 -0.05 10.74 -14.15
N ASN A 49 0.75 10.36 -13.15
CA ASN A 49 0.33 9.77 -11.87
C ASN A 49 -0.22 8.34 -11.97
N TRP A 50 0.04 7.60 -13.06
CA TRP A 50 -0.23 6.16 -13.12
C TRP A 50 0.77 5.39 -12.27
N ALA A 51 0.30 4.37 -11.57
CA ALA A 51 1.16 3.49 -10.80
C ALA A 51 1.95 2.58 -11.75
N ILE A 52 3.26 2.54 -11.54
CA ILE A 52 4.20 1.72 -12.31
C ILE A 52 5.11 0.96 -11.35
N TYR A 53 5.76 -0.10 -11.83
CA TYR A 53 6.96 -0.59 -11.18
C TYR A 53 8.21 0.10 -11.77
N SER A 54 9.17 0.43 -10.92
CA SER A 54 10.45 1.04 -11.28
C SER A 54 11.55 0.52 -10.35
N GLN A 55 12.83 0.69 -10.70
CA GLN A 55 13.92 0.47 -9.74
C GLN A 55 14.02 1.60 -8.71
N ASP A 56 13.51 2.78 -9.06
CA ASP A 56 13.43 3.92 -8.15
C ASP A 56 12.15 3.81 -7.31
N PRO A 57 12.24 3.80 -5.97
CA PRO A 57 11.08 3.69 -5.11
C PRO A 57 10.36 5.03 -4.94
N LEU A 58 9.03 4.99 -4.93
CA LEU A 58 8.20 6.07 -4.39
C LEU A 58 7.98 5.85 -2.89
N THR A 59 8.33 6.85 -2.08
CA THR A 59 7.98 6.87 -0.66
C THR A 59 6.50 7.18 -0.50
N LEU A 60 5.82 6.36 0.29
CA LEU A 60 4.43 6.51 0.68
C LEU A 60 4.33 6.66 2.20
N GLU A 61 3.21 7.19 2.67
CA GLU A 61 2.84 7.23 4.07
C GLU A 61 1.47 6.60 4.30
N PHE A 62 1.28 6.01 5.47
CA PHE A 62 -0.03 5.58 5.91
C PHE A 62 -0.86 6.80 6.27
N TYR A 63 -2.07 6.88 5.73
CA TYR A 63 -3.07 7.87 6.08
C TYR A 63 -4.32 7.16 6.56
N GLU A 64 -4.62 7.26 7.86
CA GLU A 64 -5.77 6.59 8.46
C GLU A 64 -6.98 7.52 8.56
N TRP A 65 -8.10 7.16 7.93
CA TRP A 65 -9.33 7.94 8.00
C TRP A 65 -10.51 7.06 8.33
N LYS A 66 -11.19 7.35 9.46
CA LYS A 66 -12.35 6.59 9.94
C LYS A 66 -12.09 5.07 10.02
N GLY A 67 -10.90 4.68 10.49
CA GLY A 67 -10.50 3.28 10.61
C GLY A 67 -10.10 2.60 9.30
N VAL A 68 -9.98 3.36 8.21
CA VAL A 68 -9.52 2.87 6.90
C VAL A 68 -8.13 3.42 6.61
N THR A 69 -7.19 2.55 6.27
CA THR A 69 -5.83 2.93 5.91
C THR A 69 -5.71 3.16 4.40
N TYR A 70 -5.20 4.32 4.03
CA TYR A 70 -4.86 4.72 2.67
C TYR A 70 -3.35 4.88 2.51
N TYR A 71 -2.84 4.70 1.30
CA TYR A 71 -1.42 4.92 1.01
C TYR A 71 -1.27 6.22 0.24
N LYS A 72 -0.63 7.20 0.86
CA LYS A 72 -0.57 8.58 0.38
C LYS A 72 0.86 8.94 0.01
N ILE A 73 1.05 9.84 -0.96
CA ILE A 73 2.36 10.44 -1.22
C ILE A 73 2.60 11.55 -0.17
N PRO A 74 3.73 11.51 0.58
CA PRO A 74 4.05 12.54 1.56
C PRO A 74 4.08 13.93 0.94
N GLY A 75 3.49 14.91 1.64
CA GLY A 75 3.40 16.29 1.16
C GLY A 75 2.40 16.53 0.01
N GLU A 76 1.77 15.50 -0.55
CA GLU A 76 0.82 15.64 -1.66
C GLU A 76 -0.59 15.17 -1.29
N GLY A 77 -1.61 15.77 -1.91
CA GLY A 77 -3.01 15.33 -1.79
C GLY A 77 -3.34 14.12 -2.68
N ARG A 78 -2.38 13.20 -2.86
CA ARG A 78 -2.43 12.09 -3.82
C ARG A 78 -2.33 10.74 -3.11
N TYR A 79 -3.27 9.85 -3.39
CA TYR A 79 -3.42 8.55 -2.76
C TYR A 79 -3.38 7.47 -3.82
N LEU A 80 -2.70 6.36 -3.54
CA LEU A 80 -2.81 5.16 -4.36
C LEU A 80 -4.29 4.78 -4.45
N SER A 81 -4.76 4.49 -5.66
CA SER A 81 -6.13 4.08 -5.94
C SER A 81 -6.19 3.32 -7.26
N VAL A 82 -7.40 2.90 -7.62
CA VAL A 82 -7.69 2.10 -8.80
C VAL A 82 -8.71 2.82 -9.67
N SER A 83 -8.46 2.88 -10.98
CA SER A 83 -9.40 3.41 -11.95
C SER A 83 -10.53 2.42 -12.23
N ASN A 84 -11.62 2.89 -12.85
CA ASN A 84 -12.71 2.02 -13.31
C ASN A 84 -12.24 0.90 -14.25
N ASN A 85 -11.14 1.11 -14.97
CA ASN A 85 -10.55 0.13 -15.90
C ASN A 85 -9.47 -0.75 -15.23
N GLY A 86 -9.38 -0.73 -13.88
CA GLY A 86 -8.43 -1.55 -13.14
C GLY A 86 -6.99 -1.06 -13.16
N TYR A 87 -6.72 0.18 -13.60
CA TYR A 87 -5.35 0.74 -13.54
C TYR A 87 -5.06 1.29 -12.15
N GLY A 88 -3.92 0.92 -11.57
CA GLY A 88 -3.39 1.58 -10.40
C GLY A 88 -2.94 3.00 -10.75
N GLY A 89 -3.17 3.95 -9.85
CA GLY A 89 -2.73 5.33 -10.02
C GLY A 89 -2.82 6.12 -8.73
N PHE A 90 -2.42 7.39 -8.79
CA PHE A 90 -2.42 8.29 -7.65
C PHE A 90 -3.42 9.43 -7.87
N TYR A 91 -4.51 9.38 -7.10
CA TYR A 91 -5.69 10.23 -7.27
C TYR A 91 -5.89 11.15 -6.07
N GLY A 92 -6.69 12.20 -6.25
CA GLY A 92 -7.16 13.02 -5.14
C GLY A 92 -8.04 12.23 -4.18
N TRP A 93 -8.32 12.82 -3.00
CA TRP A 93 -9.11 12.19 -1.94
C TRP A 93 -10.46 11.63 -2.41
N SER A 94 -11.18 12.34 -3.30
CA SER A 94 -12.48 11.91 -3.82
C SER A 94 -12.43 10.60 -4.63
N GLY A 95 -11.26 10.24 -5.15
CA GLY A 95 -11.03 8.99 -5.88
C GLY A 95 -10.12 8.03 -5.12
N ALA A 96 -9.84 8.24 -3.83
CA ALA A 96 -8.92 7.40 -3.08
C ALA A 96 -9.56 6.03 -2.73
N SER A 97 -8.79 4.97 -2.87
CA SER A 97 -9.17 3.61 -2.49
C SER A 97 -8.27 3.13 -1.36
N SER A 98 -8.79 2.23 -0.53
CA SER A 98 -7.99 1.51 0.45
C SER A 98 -7.59 0.14 -0.06
N PHE A 99 -6.58 -0.43 0.59
CA PHE A 99 -6.04 -1.73 0.23
C PHE A 99 -5.92 -2.61 1.47
N ARG A 100 -5.96 -3.91 1.25
CA ARG A 100 -5.64 -4.92 2.26
C ARG A 100 -4.53 -5.83 1.75
N LEU A 101 -3.69 -6.32 2.66
CA LEU A 101 -2.67 -7.30 2.36
C LEU A 101 -3.18 -8.69 2.75
N THR A 102 -3.03 -9.68 1.87
CA THR A 102 -3.33 -11.08 2.20
C THR A 102 -2.13 -11.75 2.89
N ASP A 103 -2.37 -12.90 3.54
CA ASP A 103 -1.30 -13.73 4.13
C ASP A 103 -0.27 -14.18 3.09
N ASP A 104 -0.73 -14.33 1.83
CA ASP A 104 0.09 -14.66 0.67
C ASP A 104 0.88 -13.46 0.11
N LYS A 105 0.98 -12.34 0.84
CA LYS A 105 1.66 -11.11 0.43
C LYS A 105 1.11 -10.51 -0.87
N GLU A 106 -0.20 -10.55 -1.08
CA GLU A 106 -0.84 -9.93 -2.25
C GLU A 106 -1.59 -8.67 -1.84
N LEU A 107 -1.37 -7.57 -2.55
CA LEU A 107 -2.08 -6.32 -2.28
C LEU A 107 -3.42 -6.32 -3.00
N VAL A 108 -4.53 -6.25 -2.27
CA VAL A 108 -5.88 -6.28 -2.84
C VAL A 108 -6.55 -4.94 -2.67
N SER A 109 -7.09 -4.40 -3.75
CA SER A 109 -7.90 -3.19 -3.72
C SER A 109 -9.26 -3.48 -3.08
N ASN A 110 -9.66 -2.66 -2.11
CA ASN A 110 -10.99 -2.73 -1.53
C ASN A 110 -12.06 -2.12 -2.46
N TYR A 111 -11.67 -1.41 -3.53
CA TYR A 111 -12.60 -0.83 -4.50
C TYR A 111 -13.20 -1.89 -5.44
N ASN A 112 -12.36 -2.71 -6.08
CA ASN A 112 -12.81 -3.73 -7.05
C ASN A 112 -12.56 -5.17 -6.59
N GLY A 113 -11.95 -5.38 -5.42
CA GLY A 113 -11.66 -6.70 -4.87
C GLY A 113 -10.49 -7.43 -5.54
N GLN A 114 -9.80 -6.80 -6.48
CA GLN A 114 -8.77 -7.43 -7.30
C GLN A 114 -7.36 -7.12 -6.77
N ARG A 115 -6.42 -8.01 -7.08
CA ARG A 115 -5.04 -8.03 -6.63
C ARG A 115 -4.16 -7.19 -7.54
N ALA A 116 -3.13 -6.58 -6.96
CA ALA A 116 -2.09 -5.88 -7.69
C ALA A 116 -1.43 -6.84 -8.68
N SER A 117 -1.37 -6.47 -9.94
CA SER A 117 -0.95 -7.33 -11.03
C SER A 117 -0.22 -6.57 -12.13
N PHE A 118 0.39 -7.30 -13.05
CA PHE A 118 1.10 -6.75 -14.20
C PHE A 118 0.96 -7.61 -15.45
N ARG A 119 1.02 -6.94 -16.60
CA ARG A 119 1.19 -7.56 -17.91
C ARG A 119 2.68 -7.55 -18.29
N ASN A 120 3.15 -8.65 -18.89
CA ASN A 120 4.54 -8.74 -19.31
C ASN A 120 4.86 -7.69 -20.39
N GLY A 121 6.01 -7.04 -20.26
CA GLY A 121 6.46 -5.99 -21.18
C GLY A 121 5.89 -4.59 -20.92
N GLU A 122 4.98 -4.45 -19.94
CA GLU A 122 4.40 -3.16 -19.57
C GLU A 122 4.85 -2.76 -18.16
N PRO A 123 5.06 -1.46 -17.87
CA PRO A 123 5.50 -0.99 -16.55
C PRO A 123 4.34 -0.80 -15.56
N TRP A 124 3.09 -0.85 -16.02
CA TRP A 124 1.91 -0.48 -15.25
C TRP A 124 1.60 -1.48 -14.13
N VAL A 125 1.12 -0.94 -13.01
CA VAL A 125 0.50 -1.74 -11.95
C VAL A 125 -1.00 -1.71 -12.14
N TYR A 126 -1.58 -2.89 -12.34
CA TYR A 126 -3.01 -3.11 -12.46
C TYR A 126 -3.57 -3.63 -11.14
N PHE A 127 -4.89 -3.57 -11.00
CA PHE A 127 -5.66 -4.33 -10.04
C PHE A 127 -6.65 -5.17 -10.83
N TRP A 128 -6.11 -6.16 -11.54
CA TRP A 128 -6.83 -7.03 -12.46
C TRP A 128 -6.35 -8.47 -12.35
N ASP A 129 -7.19 -9.38 -11.86
CA ASP A 129 -6.77 -10.74 -11.46
C ASP A 129 -6.43 -11.66 -12.64
N GLU A 130 -6.85 -11.29 -13.87
CA GLU A 130 -6.52 -12.06 -15.08
C GLU A 130 -5.06 -11.90 -15.52
N TYR A 131 -4.31 -10.99 -14.88
CA TYR A 131 -2.88 -10.76 -15.14
C TYR A 131 -1.99 -11.46 -14.11
N ASN A 132 -0.67 -11.30 -14.25
CA ASN A 132 0.27 -11.89 -13.30
C ASN A 132 0.25 -11.12 -11.98
N ILE A 133 -0.04 -11.80 -10.88
CA ILE A 133 -0.17 -11.17 -9.56
C ILE A 133 1.19 -10.81 -8.98
N PHE A 134 1.30 -9.62 -8.39
CA PHE A 134 2.45 -9.23 -7.59
C PHE A 134 2.42 -9.86 -6.20
N LYS A 135 3.58 -10.33 -5.75
CA LYS A 135 3.85 -10.40 -4.31
C LYS A 135 4.44 -9.07 -3.86
N VAL A 136 4.05 -8.60 -2.68
CA VAL A 136 4.42 -7.28 -2.16
C VAL A 136 5.08 -7.36 -0.79
N GLU A 137 6.02 -6.47 -0.53
CA GLU A 137 6.56 -6.25 0.81
C GLU A 137 6.66 -4.76 1.11
N PHE A 138 6.39 -4.39 2.35
CA PHE A 138 6.49 -3.02 2.84
C PHE A 138 7.87 -2.81 3.46
N GLU A 139 8.69 -1.97 2.84
CA GLU A 139 9.99 -1.56 3.37
C GLU A 139 9.82 -0.25 4.13
N LYS A 140 10.21 -0.22 5.40
CA LYS A 140 10.19 0.99 6.22
C LYS A 140 11.28 1.97 5.73
N VAL A 141 10.96 3.27 5.72
CA VAL A 141 11.90 4.38 5.44
C VAL A 141 12.38 5.00 6.75
#